data_AF-A0A433SIG9-F1
#
_entry.id   AF-A0A433SIG9-F1
#
_cell.length_a   1.000
_cell.length_b   1.000
_cell.length_c   1.000
_cell.angle_alpha   90.00
_cell.angle_beta   90.00
_cell.angle_gamma   90.00
#
_symmetry.space_group_name_H-M   'P 1'
#
loop_
_entity.id
_entity.type
_entity.pdbx_description
1 polymer ?
#
loop_
_entity_poly.entity_id
_entity_poly.type
_entity_poly.pdbx_seq_one_letter_code
_entity_poly.pdbx_strand_id
1 'polypeptide(L)'
;MEDPQIDAFDSSSDDEAPDEVGVASTRHERVAQLKSIQKANREKKEEEREHRRRRNEMFLLQKERKLQELSKRRLPQDVLEGIPAKSSKIIAKDKEQNKVSEEKDSELVDEAKVEEIANRSEGSDGEDEGFDEASTDFIPLGSTNLNIVTANQVSKMQLNSVQQALNFKESRLYNQKHIPRQTTQQRRARAAKKRANQS
;
A
#
# COMPACT_ATOMS: atom_id res chain seq x y z
N MET A 1 -17.44 -56.40 -64.54
CA MET A 1 -18.56 -56.18 -63.61
C MET A 1 -17.91 -55.76 -62.31
N GLU A 2 -18.14 -54.50 -61.98
CA GLU A 2 -17.63 -53.82 -60.79
C GLU A 2 -18.49 -54.23 -59.60
N ASP A 3 -17.86 -54.60 -58.49
CA ASP A 3 -18.48 -54.56 -57.17
C ASP A 3 -17.58 -53.68 -56.27
N PRO A 4 -18.08 -52.53 -55.77
CA PRO A 4 -17.39 -51.75 -54.76
C PRO A 4 -17.81 -52.25 -53.36
N GLN A 5 -16.88 -52.85 -52.61
CA GLN A 5 -17.05 -53.02 -51.17
C GLN A 5 -16.46 -51.80 -50.45
N ILE A 6 -17.35 -50.86 -50.13
CA ILE A 6 -17.16 -49.82 -49.13
C ILE A 6 -17.78 -50.36 -47.84
N ASP A 7 -17.03 -50.34 -46.74
CA ASP A 7 -17.47 -50.13 -45.35
C ASP A 7 -16.66 -50.95 -44.34
N ALA A 8 -15.71 -50.28 -43.71
CA ALA A 8 -15.51 -50.30 -42.25
C ALA A 8 -14.45 -49.25 -41.93
N PHE A 9 -14.86 -47.97 -41.95
CA PHE A 9 -14.21 -46.98 -41.09
C PHE A 9 -14.38 -47.49 -39.65
N ASP A 10 -13.29 -48.00 -39.08
CA ASP A 10 -13.14 -48.15 -37.63
C ASP A 10 -13.08 -46.74 -37.03
N SER A 11 -14.26 -46.12 -36.97
CA SER A 11 -14.53 -44.99 -36.11
C SER A 11 -14.52 -45.55 -34.69
N SER A 12 -13.33 -45.64 -34.08
CA SER A 12 -13.21 -45.72 -32.63
C SER A 12 -13.80 -44.43 -32.07
N SER A 13 -15.12 -44.45 -31.91
CA SER A 13 -15.90 -43.48 -31.18
C SER A 13 -15.39 -43.53 -29.75
N ASP A 14 -14.42 -42.65 -29.48
CA ASP A 14 -13.95 -42.30 -28.14
C ASP A 14 -15.07 -41.48 -27.47
N ASP A 15 -16.24 -42.10 -27.31
CA ASP A 15 -17.36 -41.64 -26.51
C ASP A 15 -17.15 -42.15 -25.08
N GLU A 16 -15.93 -41.92 -24.56
CA GLU A 16 -15.60 -42.10 -23.16
C GLU A 16 -16.33 -40.99 -22.42
N ALA A 17 -17.59 -41.27 -22.08
CA ALA A 17 -18.39 -40.47 -21.18
C ALA A 17 -17.56 -40.13 -19.93
N PRO A 18 -17.67 -38.90 -19.38
CA PRO A 18 -16.89 -38.53 -18.22
C PRO A 18 -17.13 -39.55 -17.10
N ASP A 19 -16.05 -40.13 -16.57
CA ASP A 19 -16.09 -41.00 -15.40
C ASP A 19 -17.03 -40.40 -14.36
N GLU A 20 -18.06 -41.16 -13.95
CA GLU A 20 -18.98 -40.75 -12.90
C GLU A 20 -18.17 -40.51 -11.63
N VAL A 21 -17.83 -39.24 -11.37
CA VAL A 21 -17.04 -38.80 -10.23
C VAL A 21 -17.88 -39.04 -8.98
N GLY A 22 -17.77 -40.25 -8.42
CA GLY A 22 -18.55 -40.65 -7.26
C GLY A 22 -18.40 -39.63 -6.14
N VAL A 23 -19.50 -39.23 -5.51
CA VAL A 23 -19.55 -38.20 -4.46
C VAL A 23 -18.51 -38.44 -3.33
N ALA A 24 -18.06 -39.69 -3.15
CA ALA A 24 -16.96 -40.05 -2.25
C ALA A 24 -15.58 -39.48 -2.65
N SER A 25 -15.22 -39.45 -3.94
CA SER A 25 -13.92 -38.93 -4.40
C SER A 25 -13.83 -37.41 -4.20
N THR A 26 -14.93 -36.69 -4.44
CA THR A 26 -15.01 -35.24 -4.23
C THR A 26 -14.81 -34.84 -2.76
N ARG A 27 -15.25 -35.68 -1.80
CA ARG A 27 -15.01 -35.44 -0.38
C ARG A 27 -13.52 -35.62 -0.04
N HIS A 28 -12.88 -36.65 -0.56
CA HIS A 28 -11.44 -36.87 -0.34
C HIS A 28 -10.58 -35.76 -0.97
N GLU A 29 -10.95 -35.29 -2.15
CA GLU A 29 -10.27 -34.18 -2.82
C GLU A 29 -10.40 -32.88 -2.03
N ARG A 30 -11.60 -32.53 -1.54
CA ARG A 30 -11.79 -31.35 -0.67
C ARG A 30 -10.96 -31.42 0.61
N VAL A 31 -10.87 -32.60 1.24
CA VAL A 31 -10.00 -32.78 2.43
C VAL A 31 -8.52 -32.61 2.08
N ALA A 32 -8.09 -33.09 0.91
CA ALA A 32 -6.72 -32.88 0.43
C ALA A 32 -6.42 -31.39 0.15
N GLN A 33 -7.36 -30.67 -0.47
CA GLN A 33 -7.27 -29.23 -0.70
C GLN A 33 -7.18 -28.45 0.62
N LEU A 34 -8.01 -28.77 1.61
CA LEU A 34 -7.95 -28.14 2.94
C LEU A 34 -6.61 -28.38 3.64
N LYS A 35 -6.07 -29.60 3.56
CA LYS A 35 -4.74 -29.91 4.09
C LYS A 35 -3.63 -29.13 3.37
N SER A 36 -3.73 -29.00 2.05
CA SER A 36 -2.80 -28.21 1.23
C SER A 36 -2.82 -26.74 1.63
N ILE A 37 -4.01 -26.14 1.75
CA ILE A 37 -4.19 -24.75 2.21
C ILE A 37 -3.62 -24.56 3.62
N GLN A 38 -3.88 -25.51 4.53
CA GLN A 38 -3.34 -25.44 5.89
C GLN A 38 -1.81 -25.50 5.89
N LYS A 39 -1.20 -26.35 5.06
CA LYS A 39 0.25 -26.45 4.93
C LYS A 39 0.84 -25.15 4.37
N ALA A 40 0.27 -24.62 3.29
CA ALA A 40 0.69 -23.36 2.69
C ALA A 40 0.59 -22.18 3.69
N ASN A 41 -0.46 -22.13 4.50
CA ASN A 41 -0.61 -21.12 5.55
C ASN A 41 0.45 -21.25 6.66
N ARG A 42 0.86 -22.47 7.02
CA ARG A 42 1.94 -22.69 7.99
C ARG A 42 3.28 -22.24 7.42
N GLU A 43 3.60 -22.63 6.19
CA GLU A 43 4.83 -22.23 5.49
C GLU A 43 4.92 -20.71 5.39
N LYS A 44 3.86 -20.04 4.94
CA LYS A 44 3.81 -18.56 4.86
C LYS A 44 4.04 -17.88 6.22
N LYS A 45 3.50 -18.45 7.31
CA LYS A 45 3.70 -17.92 8.67
C LYS A 45 5.14 -18.10 9.14
N GLU A 46 5.79 -19.20 8.77
CA GLU A 46 7.19 -19.45 9.08
C GLU A 46 8.11 -18.52 8.31
N GLU A 47 7.88 -18.34 7.01
CA GLU A 47 8.61 -17.38 6.16
C GLU A 47 8.50 -15.95 6.72
N GLU A 48 7.31 -15.52 7.15
CA GLU A 48 7.12 -14.18 7.71
C GLU A 48 7.89 -14.02 9.03
N ARG A 49 7.87 -15.03 9.90
CA ARG A 49 8.63 -15.04 11.15
C ARG A 49 10.14 -14.98 10.88
N GLU A 50 10.62 -15.73 9.90
CA GLU A 50 12.02 -15.73 9.52
C GLU A 50 12.44 -14.37 8.94
N HIS A 51 11.61 -13.77 8.08
CA HIS A 51 11.86 -12.43 7.54
C HIS A 51 11.91 -11.35 8.64
N ARG A 52 11.08 -11.47 9.69
CA ARG A 52 11.18 -10.59 10.87
C ARG A 52 12.48 -10.80 11.63
N ARG A 53 12.90 -12.05 11.85
CA ARG A 53 14.18 -12.36 12.52
C ARG A 53 15.38 -11.80 11.77
N ARG A 54 15.47 -12.05 10.45
CA ARG A 54 16.55 -11.53 9.60
C ARG A 54 16.65 -10.00 9.63
N ARG A 55 15.51 -9.30 9.60
CA ARG A 55 15.49 -7.82 9.70
C ARG A 55 16.01 -7.34 11.05
N ASN A 56 15.60 -7.98 12.14
CA ASN A 56 16.05 -7.63 13.48
C ASN A 56 17.55 -7.90 13.66
N GLU A 57 18.05 -9.03 13.19
CA GLU A 57 19.49 -9.37 13.21
C GLU A 57 20.31 -8.33 12.42
N MET A 58 19.86 -7.96 11.22
CA MET A 58 20.51 -6.91 10.44
C MET A 58 20.54 -5.55 11.16
N PHE A 59 19.46 -5.19 11.84
CA PHE A 59 19.40 -3.96 12.63
C PHE A 59 20.38 -3.99 13.81
N LEU A 60 20.46 -5.12 14.53
CA LEU A 60 21.40 -5.30 15.64
C LEU A 60 22.85 -5.18 15.15
N LEU A 61 23.20 -5.85 14.04
CA LEU A 61 24.53 -5.76 13.44
C LEU A 61 24.89 -4.32 13.03
N GLN A 62 23.95 -3.59 12.43
CA GLN A 62 24.17 -2.18 12.08
C GLN A 62 24.41 -1.31 13.32
N LYS A 63 23.64 -1.54 14.39
CA LYS A 63 23.79 -0.82 15.66
C LYS A 63 25.15 -1.10 16.28
N GLU A 64 25.56 -2.36 16.35
CA GLU A 64 26.87 -2.76 16.88
C GLU A 64 28.01 -2.15 16.07
N ARG A 65 27.95 -2.22 14.74
CA ARG A 65 28.95 -1.61 13.86
C ARG A 65 29.07 -0.09 14.11
N LYS A 66 27.93 0.59 14.27
CA LYS A 66 27.91 2.03 14.58
C LYS A 66 28.49 2.33 15.96
N LEU A 67 28.20 1.51 16.97
CA LEU A 67 28.78 1.65 18.31
C LEU A 67 30.30 1.45 18.28
N GLN A 68 30.79 0.45 17.53
CA GLN A 68 32.22 0.22 17.34
C GLN A 68 32.91 1.35 16.57
N GLU A 69 32.25 1.93 15.56
CA GLU A 69 32.80 3.08 14.85
C GLU A 69 32.89 4.31 15.77
N LEU A 70 31.84 4.56 16.56
CA LEU A 70 31.84 5.65 17.54
C LEU A 70 32.88 5.44 18.64
N SER A 71 33.10 4.21 19.10
CA SER A 71 34.13 3.94 20.10
C SER A 71 35.54 4.18 19.55
N LYS A 72 35.80 3.83 18.28
CA LYS A 72 37.07 4.14 17.59
C LYS A 72 37.28 5.64 17.38
N ARG A 73 36.20 6.41 17.21
CA ARG A 73 36.24 7.86 16.97
C ARG A 73 36.07 8.69 18.25
N ARG A 74 35.84 8.05 19.40
CA ARG A 74 35.70 8.74 20.69
C ARG A 74 37.05 9.29 21.12
N LEU A 75 37.05 10.56 21.52
CA LEU A 75 38.15 11.14 22.28
C LEU A 75 38.24 10.43 23.65
N PRO A 76 39.43 10.31 24.25
CA PRO A 76 39.59 9.77 25.59
C PRO A 76 38.64 10.47 26.57
N GLN A 77 38.00 9.68 27.43
CA GLN A 77 37.02 10.16 28.40
C GLN A 77 37.60 11.28 29.28
N ASP A 78 38.88 11.15 29.65
CA ASP A 78 39.65 12.12 30.44
C ASP A 78 39.72 13.52 29.80
N VAL A 79 39.73 13.60 28.46
CA VAL A 79 39.74 14.88 27.72
C VAL A 79 38.37 15.55 27.73
N LEU A 80 37.29 14.75 27.77
CA LEU A 80 35.92 15.25 27.83
C LEU A 80 35.52 15.71 29.24
N GLU A 81 36.01 15.02 30.27
CA GLU A 81 35.73 15.35 31.68
C GLU A 81 36.50 16.60 32.16
N GLY A 82 37.62 16.93 31.51
CA GLY A 82 38.40 18.13 31.80
C GLY A 82 37.83 19.44 31.24
N ILE A 83 36.77 19.40 30.42
CA ILE A 83 36.15 20.62 29.86
C ILE A 83 35.08 21.11 30.85
N PRO A 84 35.26 22.28 31.51
CA PRO A 84 34.26 22.80 32.43
C PRO A 84 32.96 23.09 31.68
N ALA A 85 31.82 22.64 32.24
CA ALA A 85 30.47 22.67 31.67
C ALA A 85 29.85 24.08 31.45
N LYS A 86 30.65 25.09 31.12
CA LYS A 86 30.26 26.50 30.93
C LYS A 86 29.50 26.77 29.61
N SER A 87 29.28 25.78 28.74
CA SER A 87 28.51 25.93 27.48
C SER A 87 27.04 25.45 27.56
N SER A 88 26.57 25.02 28.73
CA SER A 88 25.21 24.44 28.92
C SER A 88 24.04 25.40 28.67
N LYS A 89 24.27 26.71 28.48
CA LYS A 89 23.20 27.68 28.20
C LYS A 89 22.58 27.57 26.80
N ILE A 90 23.23 26.89 25.85
CA ILE A 90 22.70 26.75 24.48
C ILE A 90 21.72 25.57 24.38
N ILE A 91 21.88 24.53 25.21
CA ILE A 91 21.08 23.28 25.13
C ILE A 91 19.71 23.42 25.80
N ALA A 92 19.55 24.37 26.73
CA ALA A 92 18.27 24.58 27.44
C ALA A 92 17.16 25.15 26.54
N LYS A 93 17.48 25.88 25.46
CA LYS A 93 16.47 26.46 24.56
C LYS A 93 15.86 25.45 23.58
N ASP A 94 16.55 24.37 23.27
CA ASP A 94 16.04 23.34 22.35
C ASP A 94 15.20 22.27 23.07
N LYS A 95 15.31 22.15 24.41
CA LYS A 95 14.51 21.18 25.20
C LYS A 95 13.09 21.63 25.52
N GLU A 96 12.78 22.93 25.48
CA GLU A 96 11.42 23.43 25.72
C GLU A 96 10.51 23.35 24.48
N GLN A 97 11.06 23.24 23.27
CA GLN A 97 10.23 23.14 22.06
C GLN A 97 9.82 21.70 21.69
N ASN A 98 10.39 20.68 22.35
CA ASN A 98 10.13 19.27 22.02
C ASN A 98 9.25 18.53 23.06
N LYS A 99 8.63 19.25 24.00
CA LYS A 99 7.86 18.68 25.11
C LYS A 99 6.34 18.69 24.93
N VAL A 100 5.84 18.86 23.69
CA VAL A 100 4.39 18.98 23.40
C VAL A 100 3.82 17.79 22.61
N SER A 101 4.57 16.70 22.39
CA SER A 101 4.06 15.57 21.59
C SER A 101 4.37 14.18 22.17
N GLU A 102 4.37 14.03 23.49
CA GLU A 102 4.64 12.74 24.16
C GLU A 102 3.49 12.25 25.06
N GLU A 103 2.27 12.77 24.89
CA GLU A 103 1.07 12.27 25.58
C GLU A 103 -0.08 12.06 24.60
N LYS A 104 -0.02 10.97 23.84
CA LYS A 104 -1.16 10.15 23.40
C LYS A 104 -0.63 9.01 22.52
N ASP A 105 -1.27 7.86 22.66
CA ASP A 105 -1.01 6.60 21.94
C ASP A 105 0.10 5.71 22.52
N SER A 106 -0.09 5.31 23.78
CA SER A 106 0.18 3.94 24.19
C SER A 106 -1.02 3.04 23.86
N GLU A 107 -0.76 2.10 22.95
CA GLU A 107 -1.40 0.82 22.62
C GLU A 107 -2.48 0.25 23.58
N LEU A 108 -3.53 -0.35 22.98
CA LEU A 108 -3.89 -1.80 23.03
C LEU A 108 -5.31 -1.94 22.40
N VAL A 109 -5.44 -2.37 21.14
CA VAL A 109 -5.75 -3.75 20.69
C VAL A 109 -7.00 -4.34 21.35
N ASP A 110 -8.09 -4.43 20.57
CA ASP A 110 -9.07 -5.50 20.73
C ASP A 110 -9.52 -6.00 19.35
N GLU A 111 -9.29 -7.30 19.17
CA GLU A 111 -9.65 -8.12 18.02
C GLU A 111 -11.13 -8.49 18.11
N ALA A 112 -11.96 -8.16 17.11
CA ALA A 112 -13.20 -8.90 16.85
C ALA A 112 -13.82 -8.54 15.49
N LYS A 113 -14.29 -9.58 14.78
CA LYS A 113 -15.17 -9.60 13.60
C LYS A 113 -14.52 -9.44 12.23
N VAL A 114 -13.93 -10.53 11.77
CA VAL A 114 -13.96 -10.94 10.37
C VAL A 114 -14.91 -12.13 10.26
N GLU A 115 -16.15 -11.90 9.84
CA GLU A 115 -17.02 -12.92 9.25
C GLU A 115 -17.96 -12.25 8.24
N GLU A 116 -18.15 -12.93 7.10
CA GLU A 116 -19.14 -12.71 6.05
C GLU A 116 -19.12 -11.34 5.35
N ILE A 117 -18.97 -11.26 4.02
CA ILE A 117 -19.97 -11.71 3.05
C ILE A 117 -19.25 -12.11 1.76
N ALA A 118 -19.40 -13.39 1.41
CA ALA A 118 -19.28 -13.88 0.05
C ALA A 118 -20.53 -13.47 -0.75
N ASN A 119 -20.37 -13.40 -2.08
CA ASN A 119 -21.41 -13.27 -3.11
C ASN A 119 -21.88 -11.85 -3.46
N ARG A 120 -21.29 -11.30 -4.53
CA ARG A 120 -22.09 -10.89 -5.71
C ARG A 120 -21.21 -10.83 -6.96
N SER A 121 -21.38 -11.90 -7.74
CA SER A 121 -21.26 -11.94 -9.19
C SER A 121 -22.25 -10.95 -9.84
N GLU A 122 -22.07 -10.73 -11.15
CA GLU A 122 -22.85 -9.90 -12.10
C GLU A 122 -22.34 -8.45 -12.16
N GLY A 123 -21.70 -7.99 -13.23
CA GLY A 123 -21.99 -8.22 -14.65
C GLY A 123 -22.88 -7.09 -15.15
N SER A 124 -22.28 -6.03 -15.71
CA SER A 124 -22.95 -5.20 -16.72
C SER A 124 -21.89 -4.40 -17.44
N ASP A 125 -21.59 -4.91 -18.63
CA ASP A 125 -21.13 -4.16 -19.78
C ASP A 125 -22.10 -2.99 -20.03
N GLY A 126 -21.58 -1.85 -20.46
CA GLY A 126 -22.29 -0.58 -20.52
C GLY A 126 -21.57 0.38 -21.44
N GLU A 127 -21.60 0.00 -22.71
CA GLU A 127 -21.34 0.73 -23.94
C GLU A 127 -21.12 2.25 -23.80
N ASP A 128 -19.90 2.63 -24.20
CA ASP A 128 -19.48 3.99 -24.55
C ASP A 128 -20.00 4.32 -25.95
N GLU A 129 -21.20 4.91 -26.03
CA GLU A 129 -21.68 5.57 -27.24
C GLU A 129 -22.08 7.02 -26.93
N GLY A 130 -21.21 7.95 -27.34
CA GLY A 130 -21.55 9.01 -28.30
C GLY A 130 -22.50 10.14 -27.90
N PHE A 131 -22.05 11.37 -28.22
CA PHE A 131 -22.87 12.54 -28.58
C PHE A 131 -23.46 13.30 -27.36
N ASP A 132 -23.34 14.62 -27.21
CA ASP A 132 -23.50 15.64 -28.25
C ASP A 132 -22.89 17.00 -27.83
N GLU A 133 -22.24 17.67 -28.77
CA GLU A 133 -21.51 18.93 -28.64
C GLU A 133 -22.44 20.11 -28.99
N ALA A 134 -23.43 20.42 -28.14
CA ALA A 134 -24.33 21.56 -28.39
C ALA A 134 -25.10 22.04 -27.15
N SER A 135 -24.42 22.58 -26.14
CA SER A 135 -24.95 23.63 -25.23
C SER A 135 -23.92 23.99 -24.17
N THR A 136 -22.92 24.80 -24.52
CA THR A 136 -22.11 25.46 -23.48
C THR A 136 -22.89 26.65 -22.93
N ASP A 137 -23.86 26.38 -22.07
CA ASP A 137 -24.48 27.38 -21.20
C ASP A 137 -23.39 27.94 -20.28
N PHE A 138 -22.97 29.17 -20.55
CA PHE A 138 -21.98 29.87 -19.75
C PHE A 138 -22.60 30.31 -18.42
N ILE A 139 -22.19 29.68 -17.32
CA ILE A 139 -22.61 30.04 -15.96
C ILE A 139 -21.58 31.01 -15.35
N PRO A 140 -21.92 32.29 -15.13
CA PRO A 140 -21.00 33.25 -14.52
C PRO A 140 -20.77 32.94 -13.03
N LEU A 141 -19.51 32.73 -12.65
CA LEU A 141 -19.07 32.25 -11.34
C LEU A 141 -19.12 33.28 -10.19
N GLY A 142 -19.93 34.33 -10.34
CA GLY A 142 -19.86 35.52 -9.47
C GLY A 142 -20.93 35.65 -8.38
N SER A 143 -22.06 34.94 -8.47
CA SER A 143 -23.25 35.26 -7.65
C SER A 143 -24.01 34.06 -7.09
N THR A 144 -23.54 32.83 -7.30
CA THR A 144 -24.22 31.63 -6.81
C THR A 144 -23.30 30.80 -5.93
N ASN A 145 -23.85 30.19 -4.88
CA ASN A 145 -23.17 29.24 -3.99
C ASN A 145 -22.87 27.90 -4.68
N LEU A 146 -22.43 27.94 -5.95
CA LEU A 146 -22.11 26.76 -6.73
C LEU A 146 -20.66 26.37 -6.41
N ASN A 147 -20.49 25.21 -5.78
CA ASN A 147 -19.18 24.62 -5.60
C ASN A 147 -18.80 23.86 -6.87
N ILE A 148 -17.91 24.44 -7.68
CA ILE A 148 -17.41 23.80 -8.89
C ILE A 148 -16.46 22.68 -8.46
N VAL A 149 -16.95 21.45 -8.51
CA VAL A 149 -16.14 20.27 -8.25
C VAL A 149 -15.49 19.84 -9.57
N THR A 150 -14.17 19.77 -9.59
CA THR A 150 -13.45 19.22 -10.76
C THR A 150 -13.63 17.71 -10.82
N ALA A 151 -13.57 17.08 -12.01
CA ALA A 151 -13.70 15.62 -12.14
C ALA A 151 -12.73 14.84 -11.22
N ASN A 152 -11.52 15.39 -11.02
CA ASN A 152 -10.50 14.86 -10.12
C ASN A 152 -10.85 14.94 -8.62
N GLN A 153 -11.76 15.83 -8.24
CA GLN A 153 -12.26 15.95 -6.86
C GLN A 153 -13.43 14.99 -6.64
N VAL A 154 -14.33 14.82 -7.61
CA VAL A 154 -15.40 13.82 -7.56
C VAL A 154 -14.81 12.42 -7.36
N SER A 155 -13.81 12.06 -8.17
CA SER A 155 -13.17 10.74 -8.07
C SER A 155 -12.48 10.51 -6.73
N LYS A 156 -11.95 11.56 -6.07
CA LYS A 156 -11.34 11.44 -4.73
C LYS A 156 -12.38 11.30 -3.62
N MET A 157 -13.55 11.91 -3.78
CA MET A 157 -14.63 11.83 -2.78
C MET A 157 -15.30 10.45 -2.75
N GLN A 158 -15.25 9.71 -3.87
CA GLN A 158 -15.82 8.36 -3.97
C GLN A 158 -14.89 7.24 -3.46
N LEU A 159 -13.66 7.55 -3.04
CA LEU A 159 -12.71 6.53 -2.58
C LEU A 159 -13.00 6.08 -1.15
N ASN A 160 -12.95 4.76 -0.94
CA ASN A 160 -12.98 4.16 0.40
C ASN A 160 -11.72 4.55 1.20
N SER A 161 -11.79 4.60 2.53
CA SER A 161 -10.67 5.01 3.42
C SER A 161 -9.40 4.20 3.16
N VAL A 162 -9.54 2.90 2.88
CA VAL A 162 -8.44 2.00 2.53
C VAL A 162 -7.78 2.42 1.21
N GLN A 163 -8.57 2.76 0.20
CA GLN A 163 -8.06 3.23 -1.10
C GLN A 163 -7.41 4.61 -0.97
N GLN A 164 -7.96 5.50 -0.13
CA GLN A 164 -7.34 6.79 0.16
C GLN A 164 -5.98 6.62 0.83
N ALA A 165 -5.88 5.71 1.82
CA ALA A 165 -4.62 5.40 2.49
C ALA A 165 -3.59 4.78 1.53
N LEU A 166 -4.04 3.90 0.62
CA LEU A 166 -3.21 3.31 -0.42
C LEU A 166 -2.69 4.37 -1.39
N ASN A 167 -3.56 5.21 -1.95
CA ASN A 167 -3.18 6.31 -2.85
C ASN A 167 -2.23 7.31 -2.17
N PHE A 168 -2.45 7.58 -0.87
CA PHE A 168 -1.55 8.40 -0.08
C PHE A 168 -0.16 7.75 0.04
N LYS A 169 -0.10 6.46 0.38
CA LYS A 169 1.16 5.71 0.47
C LYS A 169 1.89 5.71 -0.87
N GLU A 170 1.19 5.47 -1.97
CA GLU A 170 1.78 5.47 -3.31
C GLU A 170 2.32 6.83 -3.72
N SER A 171 1.53 7.90 -3.54
CA SER A 171 1.95 9.25 -3.89
C SER A 171 3.09 9.79 -3.03
N ARG A 172 3.17 9.38 -1.75
CA ARG A 172 4.18 9.89 -0.80
C ARG A 172 5.45 9.06 -0.75
N LEU A 173 5.33 7.73 -0.84
CA LEU A 173 6.45 6.82 -0.61
C LEU A 173 7.12 6.39 -1.92
N TYR A 174 6.33 6.03 -2.93
CA TYR A 174 6.81 5.42 -4.17
C TYR A 174 6.95 6.43 -5.32
N ASN A 175 6.08 7.44 -5.38
CA ASN A 175 6.13 8.48 -6.42
C ASN A 175 6.96 9.71 -6.01
N GLN A 176 8.22 9.50 -5.60
CA GLN A 176 9.13 10.57 -5.16
C GLN A 176 9.37 11.66 -6.23
N LYS A 177 9.16 11.34 -7.51
CA LYS A 177 9.18 12.32 -8.63
C LYS A 177 8.13 13.42 -8.47
N HIS A 178 7.01 13.13 -7.82
CA HIS A 178 5.91 14.07 -7.59
C HIS A 178 6.12 14.97 -6.36
N ILE A 179 7.10 14.66 -5.50
CA ILE A 179 7.46 15.47 -4.33
C ILE A 179 8.91 15.93 -4.47
N PRO A 180 9.16 16.96 -5.30
CA PRO A 180 10.51 17.45 -5.49
C PRO A 180 11.06 17.98 -4.17
N ARG A 181 12.29 17.59 -3.83
CA ARG A 181 13.02 18.17 -2.71
C ARG A 181 13.30 19.64 -3.04
N GLN A 182 12.73 20.55 -2.25
CA GLN A 182 12.93 21.98 -2.41
C GLN A 182 13.90 22.51 -1.37
N THR A 183 14.82 23.38 -1.79
CA THR A 183 15.69 24.10 -0.85
C THR A 183 14.89 25.15 -0.07
N THR A 184 15.40 25.56 1.09
CA THR A 184 14.80 26.62 1.91
C THR A 184 14.66 27.93 1.13
N GLN A 185 15.60 28.24 0.24
CA GLN A 185 15.56 29.41 -0.64
C GLN A 185 14.41 29.31 -1.65
N GLN A 186 14.25 28.17 -2.33
CA GLN A 186 13.15 27.96 -3.28
C GLN A 186 11.79 28.06 -2.59
N ARG A 187 11.66 27.52 -1.37
CA ARG A 187 10.45 27.61 -0.57
C ARG A 187 10.10 29.07 -0.24
N ARG A 188 11.09 29.88 0.16
CA ARG A 188 10.91 31.31 0.43
C ARG A 188 10.50 32.09 -0.82
N ALA A 189 11.16 31.84 -1.96
CA ALA A 189 10.83 32.49 -3.22
C ALA A 189 9.40 32.19 -3.68
N ARG A 190 8.96 30.93 -3.58
CA ARG A 190 7.58 30.53 -3.91
C ARG A 190 6.56 31.20 -3.00
N ALA A 191 6.85 31.30 -1.70
CA ALA A 191 5.97 31.98 -0.75
C ALA A 191 5.85 33.48 -1.05
N ALA A 192 6.97 34.14 -1.37
CA ALA A 192 6.97 35.54 -1.77
C ALA A 192 6.14 35.77 -3.06
N LYS A 193 6.32 34.92 -4.08
CA LYS A 193 5.53 34.99 -5.32
C LYS A 193 4.04 34.80 -5.07
N LYS A 194 3.65 33.88 -4.20
CA LYS A 194 2.23 33.70 -3.83
C LYS A 194 1.64 34.93 -3.16
N ARG A 195 2.38 35.56 -2.25
CA ARG A 195 1.94 36.80 -1.58
C ARG A 195 1.74 37.93 -2.59
N ALA A 196 2.66 38.09 -3.53
CA ALA A 196 2.57 39.13 -4.57
C ALA A 196 1.40 38.93 -5.54
N ASN A 197 0.98 37.68 -5.80
CA ASN A 197 -0.18 37.40 -6.65
C ASN A 197 -1.53 37.52 -5.91
N GLN A 198 -1.51 37.66 -4.59
CA GLN A 198 -2.70 37.81 -3.75
C GLN A 198 -2.92 39.25 -3.28
N SER A 199 -1.93 40.14 -3.49
CA SER A 199 -2.03 41.59 -3.29
C SER A 199 -2.45 42.27 -4.59
#